data_AF-A0A151WGJ8-F1
#
_entry.id   AF-A0A151WGJ8-F1
#
_cell.length_a   1.000
_cell.length_b   1.000
_cell.length_c   1.000
_cell.angle_alpha   90.00
_cell.angle_beta   90.00
_cell.angle_gamma   90.00
#
_symmetry.space_group_name_H-M   'P 1'
#
loop_
_entity.id
_entity.type
_entity.pdbx_description
1 polymer ?
#
loop_
_entity_poly.entity_id
_entity_poly.type
_entity_poly.pdbx_seq_one_letter_code
_entity_poly.pdbx_strand_id
1 'polypeptide(L)'
;SVKKMLPTMSKDSEIKDGENKNLIKIVERPTFILKTREGENRAVSPSQRNGHKKDADMSSAAPSKIQESIRMLSICPEMSTCIKFMDENMQLCENSIDFLYDQQDFLVVGCLGAQGVGKSTIMSLLTSHYSSNIFQVQDLSHYENSTNCTTGIDFFITKNRVIYLDTQPILSGFVIDSAASFDQKKGASDFMNSDSNLELQSLQFAAFLFSVCHVIIFVQDWFIDPNLVRFLQTAEMLKPSSTTVIDQDYVEYYPHVIFLHNKAELQDFMPATIDEMKDFYNKVFSSSRLQTHSGIDMNHCSTESGLNLFFIPSRNRQEDMIFCENEKSLIDKLRTKIYGVPRNSITPSVLTEKNWYHYVSKVIEVIKKSHLSSEYGRLMP
;
A
#
# COMPACT_ATOMS: atom_id res chain seq x y z
N SER A 1 64.04 22.55 -3.52
CA SER A 1 64.19 23.93 -3.01
C SER A 1 62.87 24.66 -3.07
N VAL A 2 62.35 24.99 -1.90
CA VAL A 2 61.11 25.72 -1.64
C VAL A 2 61.32 27.21 -1.93
N LYS A 3 60.39 27.85 -2.67
CA LYS A 3 60.22 29.32 -2.72
C LYS A 3 58.71 29.58 -2.71
N LYS A 4 58.12 29.78 -1.52
CA LYS A 4 57.83 31.04 -0.81
C LYS A 4 56.78 31.92 -1.48
N MET A 5 55.81 32.27 -0.63
CA MET A 5 54.48 32.82 -0.84
C MET A 5 54.45 34.35 -0.63
N LEU A 6 53.35 34.97 -1.12
CA LEU A 6 52.71 36.23 -0.68
C LEU A 6 53.33 37.58 -1.12
N PRO A 7 52.60 38.71 -0.99
CA PRO A 7 51.20 39.01 -1.38
C PRO A 7 51.07 40.42 -2.04
N THR A 8 49.89 40.76 -2.57
CA THR A 8 49.55 42.15 -2.92
C THR A 8 48.21 42.58 -2.33
N MET A 9 48.25 43.58 -1.44
CA MET A 9 47.15 44.48 -1.05
C MET A 9 47.18 45.71 -2.00
N SER A 10 46.16 46.56 -2.18
CA SER A 10 45.40 47.34 -1.20
C SER A 10 44.44 48.34 -1.90
N LYS A 11 43.50 48.90 -1.09
CA LYS A 11 42.75 50.18 -1.13
C LYS A 11 41.22 50.01 -1.23
N ASP A 12 40.50 50.09 -0.11
CA ASP A 12 40.02 51.29 0.66
C ASP A 12 38.93 52.05 -0.13
N SER A 13 37.80 52.55 0.39
CA SER A 13 37.16 52.75 1.71
C SER A 13 35.75 53.33 1.36
N GLU A 14 34.64 53.11 2.07
CA GLU A 14 34.18 53.88 3.23
C GLU A 14 32.77 53.38 3.67
N ILE A 15 32.52 53.52 4.96
CA ILE A 15 31.30 53.21 5.71
C ILE A 15 30.35 54.41 5.70
N LYS A 16 29.03 54.18 5.60
CA LYS A 16 28.04 55.01 6.32
C LYS A 16 26.72 54.26 6.54
N ASP A 17 26.40 54.10 7.82
CA ASP A 17 25.14 53.61 8.37
C ASP A 17 23.94 54.48 7.97
N GLY A 18 22.78 53.84 7.88
CA GLY A 18 21.48 54.50 7.73
C GLY A 18 20.35 53.48 7.88
N GLU A 19 19.81 53.37 9.08
CA GLU A 19 18.65 52.59 9.45
C GLU A 19 17.45 52.85 8.51
N ASN A 20 16.80 51.79 8.03
CA ASN A 20 15.34 51.81 7.86
C ASN A 20 14.77 50.40 7.87
N LYS A 21 14.05 50.10 8.96
CA LYS A 21 13.18 48.94 9.13
C LYS A 21 12.17 48.90 7.99
N ASN A 22 12.18 47.84 7.17
CA ASN A 22 11.04 47.52 6.30
C ASN A 22 10.70 46.03 6.41
N LEU A 23 9.81 45.79 7.37
CA LEU A 23 8.70 44.85 7.39
C LEU A 23 8.66 43.75 6.30
N ILE A 24 8.70 42.51 6.77
CA ILE A 24 8.34 41.28 6.05
C ILE A 24 6.95 41.45 5.44
N LYS A 25 6.84 41.45 4.09
CA LYS A 25 5.55 41.34 3.40
C LYS A 25 5.14 39.87 3.36
N ILE A 26 4.30 39.48 4.32
CA ILE A 26 3.45 38.29 4.23
C ILE A 26 2.45 38.56 3.10
N VAL A 27 2.48 37.74 2.05
CA VAL A 27 1.45 37.76 1.00
C VAL A 27 0.28 36.91 1.51
N GLU A 28 -0.74 37.57 2.08
CA GLU A 28 -2.01 36.94 2.44
C GLU A 28 -2.78 36.57 1.17
N ARG A 29 -3.17 35.30 1.05
CA ARG A 29 -4.14 34.84 0.06
C ARG A 29 -5.54 35.32 0.47
N PRO A 30 -6.38 35.86 -0.43
CA PRO A 30 -7.70 36.34 -0.05
C PRO A 30 -8.61 35.16 0.31
N THR A 31 -9.14 35.17 1.53
CA THR A 31 -10.19 34.25 2.00
C THR A 31 -11.54 34.79 1.57
N PHE A 32 -12.28 34.06 0.73
CA PHE A 32 -13.63 34.45 0.33
C PHE A 32 -14.62 34.13 1.46
N ILE A 33 -15.07 35.16 2.18
CA ILE A 33 -16.17 35.05 3.15
C ILE A 33 -17.49 35.29 2.39
N LEU A 34 -18.30 34.24 2.25
CA LEU A 34 -19.70 34.36 1.81
C LEU A 34 -20.49 35.14 2.87
N LYS A 35 -20.86 36.38 2.55
CA LYS A 35 -21.88 37.13 3.29
C LYS A 35 -23.25 36.47 3.01
N THR A 36 -23.77 35.72 3.96
CA THR A 36 -25.20 35.39 3.98
C THR A 36 -25.98 36.61 4.45
N ARG A 37 -26.86 37.09 3.56
CA ARG A 37 -27.79 38.18 3.82
C ARG A 37 -28.97 37.62 4.63
N GLU A 38 -29.15 38.20 5.80
CA GLU A 38 -30.38 38.39 6.59
C GLU A 38 -31.54 37.40 6.38
N GLY A 39 -31.86 36.69 7.46
CA GLY A 39 -33.14 36.01 7.66
C GLY A 39 -33.31 35.73 9.15
N GLU A 40 -34.14 36.54 9.80
CA GLU A 40 -34.48 36.48 11.22
C GLU A 40 -34.93 35.08 11.67
N ASN A 41 -34.43 34.63 12.83
CA ASN A 41 -35.21 33.99 13.91
C ASN A 41 -34.25 33.39 14.95
N ARG A 42 -34.05 34.12 16.06
CA ARG A 42 -33.55 33.55 17.32
C ARG A 42 -34.69 32.79 18.00
N ALA A 43 -34.43 31.58 18.48
CA ALA A 43 -34.98 31.07 19.75
C ALA A 43 -34.19 29.83 20.23
N VAL A 44 -33.33 29.93 21.26
CA VAL A 44 -33.48 29.60 22.70
C VAL A 44 -33.89 28.14 23.03
N SER A 45 -33.05 27.51 23.88
CA SER A 45 -33.14 26.16 24.46
C SER A 45 -34.43 25.90 25.27
N PRO A 46 -34.94 24.65 25.34
CA PRO A 46 -36.16 24.37 26.09
C PRO A 46 -35.86 24.15 27.58
N SER A 47 -36.40 25.05 28.41
CA SER A 47 -36.55 24.86 29.86
C SER A 47 -38.00 24.45 30.17
N GLN A 48 -38.15 23.48 31.06
CA GLN A 48 -39.40 22.92 31.55
C GLN A 48 -40.31 23.96 32.26
N ARG A 49 -41.63 23.95 31.99
CA ARG A 49 -42.66 24.14 33.03
C ARG A 49 -44.09 23.81 32.55
N ASN A 50 -44.84 23.24 33.49
CA ASN A 50 -46.18 22.66 33.43
C ASN A 50 -47.34 23.62 33.07
N GLY A 51 -48.39 23.04 32.48
CA GLY A 51 -49.74 23.62 32.43
C GLY A 51 -50.80 22.56 32.07
N HIS A 52 -51.69 22.24 33.01
CA HIS A 52 -52.78 21.25 32.94
C HIS A 52 -53.90 21.60 31.95
N LYS A 53 -54.49 20.57 31.29
CA LYS A 53 -55.95 20.29 31.36
C LYS A 53 -56.30 18.90 30.78
N LYS A 54 -57.20 18.22 31.50
CA LYS A 54 -57.80 16.91 31.25
C LYS A 54 -58.64 16.90 29.96
N ASP A 55 -58.67 15.77 29.27
CA ASP A 55 -59.88 14.94 29.17
C ASP A 55 -59.51 13.47 28.89
N ALA A 56 -60.34 12.59 29.43
CA ALA A 56 -60.16 11.15 29.51
C ALA A 56 -60.54 10.45 28.19
N ASP A 57 -59.82 9.40 27.83
CA ASP A 57 -60.41 8.06 27.78
C ASP A 57 -59.37 6.94 27.60
N MET A 58 -59.78 5.78 28.06
CA MET A 58 -59.00 4.65 28.55
C MET A 58 -58.81 3.60 27.45
N SER A 59 -57.57 3.23 27.12
CA SER A 59 -57.25 1.88 26.62
C SER A 59 -55.80 1.49 26.93
N SER A 60 -55.66 0.22 27.28
CA SER A 60 -54.53 -0.47 27.88
C SER A 60 -53.28 -0.57 27.00
N ALA A 61 -52.10 -0.23 27.54
CA ALA A 61 -50.82 -0.70 27.03
C ALA A 61 -49.79 -0.86 28.17
N ALA A 62 -49.15 -2.03 28.20
CA ALA A 62 -48.11 -2.44 29.15
C ALA A 62 -46.84 -1.56 29.05
N PRO A 63 -46.00 -1.48 30.10
CA PRO A 63 -44.83 -0.61 30.07
C PRO A 63 -43.72 -1.25 29.23
N SER A 64 -43.47 -0.70 28.04
CA SER A 64 -42.23 -0.95 27.31
C SER A 64 -41.08 -0.30 28.07
N LYS A 65 -40.25 -1.13 28.72
CA LYS A 65 -38.95 -0.72 29.25
C LYS A 65 -38.16 -0.05 28.13
N ILE A 66 -37.81 1.22 28.32
CA ILE A 66 -36.76 1.88 27.56
C ILE A 66 -35.47 1.15 27.95
N GLN A 67 -35.09 0.17 27.15
CA GLN A 67 -33.78 -0.44 27.21
C GLN A 67 -32.88 0.51 26.41
N GLU A 68 -32.12 1.35 27.12
CA GLU A 68 -30.93 1.96 26.54
C GLU A 68 -30.09 0.81 25.99
N SER A 69 -30.12 0.66 24.67
CA SER A 69 -29.17 -0.17 23.96
C SER A 69 -27.82 0.51 24.10
N ILE A 70 -27.11 0.15 25.17
CA ILE A 70 -25.65 0.15 25.15
C ILE A 70 -25.31 -0.53 23.83
N ARG A 71 -24.83 0.23 22.85
CA ARG A 71 -24.27 -0.33 21.61
C ARG A 71 -23.10 -1.17 22.09
N MET A 72 -23.35 -2.46 22.34
CA MET A 72 -22.30 -3.44 22.47
C MET A 72 -21.49 -3.30 21.19
N LEU A 73 -20.27 -2.81 21.32
CA LEU A 73 -19.29 -2.91 20.26
C LEU A 73 -19.24 -4.39 19.91
N SER A 74 -19.69 -4.71 18.70
CA SER A 74 -19.61 -6.06 18.15
C SER A 74 -18.18 -6.55 18.39
N ILE A 75 -18.02 -7.59 19.20
CA ILE A 75 -16.70 -8.20 19.43
C ILE A 75 -16.24 -8.71 18.08
N CYS A 76 -15.21 -8.07 17.55
CA CYS A 76 -14.72 -8.39 16.22
C CYS A 76 -14.01 -9.75 16.29
N PRO A 77 -14.41 -10.80 15.53
CA PRO A 77 -13.57 -11.97 15.32
C PRO A 77 -12.15 -11.58 14.97
N GLU A 78 -11.24 -11.96 15.86
CA GLU A 78 -9.80 -11.77 15.68
C GLU A 78 -9.25 -12.96 14.88
N MET A 79 -8.43 -12.67 13.88
CA MET A 79 -7.73 -13.71 13.14
C MET A 79 -6.46 -14.13 13.90
N SER A 80 -6.21 -15.45 13.97
CA SER A 80 -4.98 -16.03 14.50
C SER A 80 -4.02 -16.51 13.41
N THR A 81 -4.56 -16.85 12.24
CA THR A 81 -3.85 -17.33 11.04
C THR A 81 -4.36 -16.58 9.81
N CYS A 82 -3.60 -16.56 8.72
CA CYS A 82 -4.14 -16.09 7.45
C CYS A 82 -5.18 -17.09 6.89
N ILE A 83 -6.00 -16.61 5.95
CA ILE A 83 -6.93 -17.42 5.16
C ILE A 83 -6.73 -17.12 3.68
N LYS A 84 -7.22 -18.00 2.81
CA LYS A 84 -7.22 -17.72 1.37
C LYS A 84 -8.16 -16.56 1.05
N PHE A 85 -7.65 -15.55 0.35
CA PHE A 85 -8.43 -14.46 -0.20
C PHE A 85 -8.85 -14.75 -1.64
N MET A 86 -7.89 -15.23 -2.42
CA MET A 86 -8.05 -15.45 -3.84
C MET A 86 -7.25 -16.68 -4.26
N ASP A 87 -7.78 -17.50 -5.15
CA ASP A 87 -7.04 -18.63 -5.73
C ASP A 87 -6.13 -18.18 -6.90
N GLU A 88 -5.40 -19.14 -7.48
CA GLU A 88 -4.57 -18.93 -8.68
C GLU A 88 -5.37 -18.43 -9.90
N ASN A 89 -6.66 -18.77 -9.99
CA ASN A 89 -7.53 -18.40 -11.10
C ASN A 89 -8.21 -17.03 -10.89
N MET A 90 -7.69 -16.23 -9.95
CA MET A 90 -8.24 -14.94 -9.54
C MET A 90 -9.71 -15.02 -9.10
N GLN A 91 -10.12 -16.12 -8.46
CA GLN A 91 -11.45 -16.29 -7.86
C GLN A 91 -11.43 -15.92 -6.38
N LEU A 92 -12.35 -15.04 -5.98
CA LEU A 92 -12.44 -14.50 -4.62
C LEU A 92 -13.08 -15.52 -3.67
N CYS A 93 -12.48 -15.72 -2.49
CA CYS A 93 -12.99 -16.61 -1.45
C CYS A 93 -13.93 -15.88 -0.48
N GLU A 94 -15.13 -16.43 -0.28
CA GLU A 94 -16.19 -15.80 0.53
C GLU A 94 -15.86 -15.70 2.03
N ASN A 95 -15.03 -16.61 2.57
CA ASN A 95 -14.70 -16.68 3.99
C ASN A 95 -14.08 -15.40 4.58
N SER A 96 -13.52 -14.53 3.74
CA SER A 96 -12.87 -13.30 4.20
C SER A 96 -13.85 -12.20 4.62
N ILE A 97 -15.09 -12.21 4.08
CA ILE A 97 -16.09 -11.18 4.39
C ILE A 97 -16.53 -11.22 5.86
N ASP A 98 -16.48 -12.40 6.50
CA ASP A 98 -16.91 -12.62 7.89
C ASP A 98 -16.03 -11.88 8.91
N PHE A 99 -14.82 -11.48 8.51
CA PHE A 99 -13.88 -10.73 9.36
C PHE A 99 -13.95 -9.21 9.14
N LEU A 100 -14.76 -8.73 8.20
CA LEU A 100 -14.88 -7.32 7.80
C LEU A 100 -16.11 -6.64 8.41
N TYR A 101 -16.01 -5.34 8.69
CA TYR A 101 -17.07 -4.52 9.28
C TYR A 101 -17.47 -3.33 8.41
N ASP A 102 -18.62 -2.76 8.78
CA ASP A 102 -19.11 -1.50 8.24
C ASP A 102 -18.42 -0.30 8.89
N GLN A 103 -17.09 -0.26 8.80
CA GLN A 103 -16.26 0.86 9.22
C GLN A 103 -15.40 1.38 8.07
N GLN A 104 -15.08 2.68 8.10
CA GLN A 104 -14.35 3.36 7.04
C GLN A 104 -12.85 3.51 7.32
N ASP A 105 -12.42 3.30 8.57
CA ASP A 105 -11.03 3.49 8.97
C ASP A 105 -10.24 2.18 8.91
N PHE A 106 -9.73 1.85 7.73
CA PHE A 106 -8.92 0.66 7.50
C PHE A 106 -7.76 0.97 6.55
N LEU A 107 -6.73 0.13 6.60
CA LEU A 107 -5.56 0.21 5.72
C LEU A 107 -5.40 -1.12 4.99
N VAL A 108 -4.98 -1.09 3.73
CA VAL A 108 -4.76 -2.30 2.92
C VAL A 108 -3.33 -2.29 2.43
N VAL A 109 -2.58 -3.32 2.79
CA VAL A 109 -1.16 -3.48 2.47
C VAL A 109 -1.00 -4.74 1.64
N GLY A 110 -0.62 -4.58 0.37
CA GLY A 110 -0.27 -5.69 -0.52
C GLY A 110 1.24 -5.93 -0.56
N CYS A 111 1.65 -7.16 -0.84
CA CYS A 111 3.04 -7.51 -1.10
C CYS A 111 3.21 -8.05 -2.53
N LEU A 112 4.21 -7.57 -3.26
CA LEU A 112 4.60 -8.05 -4.60
C LEU A 112 6.09 -8.38 -4.62
N GLY A 113 6.50 -9.25 -5.53
CA GLY A 113 7.90 -9.64 -5.69
C GLY A 113 8.06 -11.05 -6.25
N ALA A 114 9.25 -11.30 -6.80
CA ALA A 114 9.60 -12.57 -7.41
C ALA A 114 9.64 -13.71 -6.37
N GLN A 115 9.97 -14.90 -6.81
CA GLN A 115 10.10 -16.04 -5.92
C GLN A 115 11.36 -15.96 -5.07
N GLY A 116 11.29 -16.49 -3.85
CA GLY A 116 12.45 -16.53 -2.94
C GLY A 116 12.86 -15.20 -2.33
N VAL A 117 12.30 -14.06 -2.77
CA VAL A 117 12.66 -12.72 -2.26
C VAL A 117 12.25 -12.48 -0.80
N GLY A 118 11.37 -13.32 -0.23
CA GLY A 118 10.97 -13.27 1.18
C GLY A 118 9.70 -12.47 1.50
N LYS A 119 8.76 -12.35 0.57
CA LYS A 119 7.44 -11.66 0.75
C LYS A 119 6.70 -12.09 2.02
N SER A 120 6.38 -13.37 2.13
CA SER A 120 5.63 -13.95 3.25
C SER A 120 6.39 -13.82 4.58
N THR A 121 7.73 -13.83 4.53
CA THR A 121 8.58 -13.54 5.69
C THR A 121 8.43 -12.09 6.15
N ILE A 122 8.53 -11.12 5.25
CA ILE A 122 8.35 -9.69 5.56
C ILE A 122 6.94 -9.44 6.10
N MET A 123 5.91 -10.02 5.46
CA MET A 123 4.52 -9.88 5.90
C MET A 123 4.29 -10.49 7.29
N SER A 124 4.89 -11.64 7.58
CA SER A 124 4.88 -12.26 8.91
C SER A 124 5.64 -11.44 9.96
N LEU A 125 6.74 -10.80 9.58
CA LEU A 125 7.48 -9.89 10.47
C LEU A 125 6.68 -8.64 10.80
N LEU A 126 6.00 -8.05 9.81
CA LEU A 126 5.10 -6.90 10.02
C LEU A 126 3.92 -7.24 10.92
N THR A 127 3.47 -8.49 10.93
CA THR A 127 2.33 -8.95 11.73
C THR A 127 2.71 -9.70 13.01
N SER A 128 4.01 -9.80 13.32
CA SER A 128 4.57 -10.57 14.43
C SER A 128 4.08 -10.18 15.84
N HIS A 129 3.54 -8.97 16.03
CA HIS A 129 2.90 -8.57 17.29
C HIS A 129 1.59 -9.29 17.58
N TYR A 130 0.95 -9.86 16.55
CA TYR A 130 -0.35 -10.52 16.66
C TYR A 130 -0.18 -12.04 16.75
N SER A 131 0.61 -12.61 15.84
CA SER A 131 0.94 -14.04 15.82
C SER A 131 2.23 -14.25 15.03
N SER A 132 3.00 -15.29 15.38
CA SER A 132 4.22 -15.64 14.66
C SER A 132 3.90 -16.40 13.38
N ASN A 133 4.59 -16.08 12.28
CA ASN A 133 4.49 -16.81 11.00
C ASN A 133 3.05 -16.91 10.47
N ILE A 134 2.32 -15.79 10.50
CA ILE A 134 0.94 -15.70 9.99
C ILE A 134 0.85 -16.15 8.54
N PHE A 135 1.81 -15.74 7.71
CA PHE A 135 1.93 -16.17 6.32
C PHE A 135 2.97 -17.28 6.23
N GLN A 136 2.61 -18.39 5.59
CA GLN A 136 3.48 -19.54 5.47
C GLN A 136 4.74 -19.16 4.66
N VAL A 137 5.90 -19.48 5.21
CA VAL A 137 7.19 -19.26 4.55
C VAL A 137 7.63 -20.55 3.89
N GLN A 138 8.27 -20.43 2.72
CA GLN A 138 8.81 -21.55 1.97
C GLN A 138 9.73 -22.42 2.86
N ASP A 139 9.50 -23.73 2.86
CA ASP A 139 10.37 -24.72 3.51
C ASP A 139 11.22 -25.48 2.48
N LEU A 140 12.10 -26.36 2.97
CA LEU A 140 12.99 -27.16 2.12
C LEU A 140 12.23 -28.06 1.14
N SER A 141 11.06 -28.58 1.52
CA SER A 141 10.27 -29.45 0.65
C SER A 141 9.70 -28.70 -0.55
N HIS A 142 9.33 -27.42 -0.39
CA HIS A 142 8.90 -26.59 -1.51
C HIS A 142 10.06 -26.31 -2.48
N TYR A 143 11.28 -26.17 -1.95
CA TYR A 143 12.47 -25.98 -2.76
C TYR A 143 12.81 -27.25 -3.55
N GLU A 144 12.81 -28.41 -2.88
CA GLU A 144 13.08 -29.71 -3.52
C GLU A 144 12.01 -30.09 -4.54
N ASN A 145 10.74 -29.86 -4.23
CA ASN A 145 9.62 -30.15 -5.11
C ASN A 145 9.38 -29.05 -6.15
N SER A 146 10.14 -27.95 -6.13
CA SER A 146 9.97 -26.84 -7.06
C SER A 146 8.53 -26.33 -7.07
N THR A 147 7.92 -26.15 -5.89
CA THR A 147 6.55 -25.64 -5.73
C THR A 147 6.54 -24.29 -5.03
N ASN A 148 5.51 -23.51 -5.32
CA ASN A 148 5.25 -22.27 -4.60
C ASN A 148 4.58 -22.56 -3.26
N CYS A 149 5.04 -21.88 -2.20
CA CYS A 149 4.38 -21.93 -0.89
C CYS A 149 3.06 -21.14 -0.91
N THR A 150 3.10 -19.95 -1.52
CA THR A 150 1.92 -19.09 -1.71
C THR A 150 1.38 -19.23 -3.12
N THR A 151 0.12 -19.65 -3.23
CA THR A 151 -0.66 -19.68 -4.46
C THR A 151 -1.77 -18.63 -4.37
N GLY A 152 -2.16 -17.93 -5.43
CA GLY A 152 -3.19 -16.87 -5.35
C GLY A 152 -2.83 -15.71 -4.39
N ILE A 153 -3.75 -15.34 -3.50
CA ILE A 153 -3.56 -14.30 -2.49
C ILE A 153 -4.06 -14.79 -1.13
N ASP A 154 -3.24 -14.64 -0.10
CA ASP A 154 -3.63 -14.87 1.30
C ASP A 154 -3.99 -13.55 2.00
N PHE A 155 -4.96 -13.62 2.91
CA PHE A 155 -5.53 -12.48 3.63
C PHE A 155 -5.38 -12.64 5.13
N PHE A 156 -5.02 -11.54 5.79
CA PHE A 156 -5.02 -11.42 7.23
C PHE A 156 -5.43 -10.01 7.65
N ILE A 157 -6.32 -9.90 8.64
CA ILE A 157 -6.70 -8.60 9.22
C ILE A 157 -6.30 -8.51 10.69
N THR A 158 -5.63 -7.42 11.02
CA THR A 158 -5.19 -7.13 12.39
C THR A 158 -6.31 -6.56 13.26
N LYS A 159 -6.11 -6.56 14.58
CA LYS A 159 -7.00 -5.89 15.54
C LYS A 159 -7.13 -4.38 15.27
N ASN A 160 -6.07 -3.77 14.72
CA ASN A 160 -6.03 -2.36 14.34
C ASN A 160 -6.54 -2.12 12.90
N ARG A 161 -7.27 -3.07 12.32
CA ARG A 161 -7.98 -2.94 11.02
C ARG A 161 -7.05 -2.65 9.83
N VAL A 162 -5.82 -3.13 9.92
CA VAL A 162 -4.91 -3.23 8.78
C VAL A 162 -5.08 -4.61 8.15
N ILE A 163 -5.47 -4.61 6.87
CA ILE A 163 -5.60 -5.76 5.98
C ILE A 163 -4.25 -5.98 5.29
N TYR A 164 -3.74 -7.19 5.37
CA TYR A 164 -2.52 -7.65 4.71
C TYR A 164 -2.88 -8.66 3.62
N LEU A 165 -2.36 -8.43 2.41
CA LEU A 165 -2.53 -9.30 1.25
C LEU A 165 -1.15 -9.81 0.79
N ASP A 166 -0.86 -11.10 1.01
CA ASP A 166 0.35 -11.75 0.53
C ASP A 166 0.06 -12.48 -0.77
N THR A 167 0.70 -12.08 -1.87
CA THR A 167 0.43 -12.67 -3.18
C THR A 167 1.44 -13.75 -3.55
N GLN A 168 1.00 -14.65 -4.43
CA GLN A 168 1.90 -15.56 -5.12
C GLN A 168 3.06 -14.82 -5.80
N PRO A 169 4.21 -15.48 -6.01
CA PRO A 169 5.34 -14.87 -6.68
C PRO A 169 5.01 -14.45 -8.12
N ILE A 170 5.47 -13.27 -8.52
CA ILE A 170 5.33 -12.81 -9.92
C ILE A 170 6.30 -13.59 -10.82
N LEU A 171 5.87 -13.86 -12.05
CA LEU A 171 6.67 -14.52 -13.10
C LEU A 171 7.23 -15.90 -12.69
N SER A 172 6.55 -16.61 -11.77
CA SER A 172 6.99 -17.92 -11.29
C SER A 172 6.51 -19.06 -12.20
N GLY A 173 7.43 -19.70 -12.91
CA GLY A 173 7.12 -20.79 -13.84
C GLY A 173 6.72 -22.13 -13.19
N PHE A 174 6.78 -22.26 -11.87
CA PHE A 174 6.53 -23.54 -11.18
C PHE A 174 5.08 -24.05 -11.26
N VAL A 175 4.13 -23.17 -11.58
CA VAL A 175 2.73 -23.55 -11.81
C VAL A 175 2.60 -24.49 -13.04
N ILE A 176 3.52 -24.35 -14.00
CA ILE A 176 3.50 -25.08 -15.29
C ILE A 176 3.88 -26.55 -15.09
N ASP A 177 4.80 -26.86 -14.19
CA ASP A 177 5.34 -28.22 -14.03
C ASP A 177 4.29 -29.18 -13.41
N SER A 178 3.47 -28.67 -12.49
CA SER A 178 2.32 -29.40 -11.94
C SER A 178 1.26 -29.73 -13.00
N ALA A 179 0.96 -28.82 -13.94
CA ALA A 179 -0.01 -29.06 -15.00
C ALA A 179 0.54 -29.95 -16.12
N ALA A 180 1.83 -29.84 -16.45
CA ALA A 180 2.51 -30.66 -17.46
C ALA A 180 2.68 -32.12 -17.00
N SER A 181 2.87 -32.35 -15.69
CA SER A 181 3.02 -33.70 -15.14
C SER A 181 1.76 -34.58 -15.26
N PHE A 182 0.57 -33.97 -15.32
CA PHE A 182 -0.70 -34.69 -15.38
C PHE A 182 -1.21 -34.92 -16.81
N ASP A 183 -0.70 -34.18 -17.81
CA ASP A 183 -1.24 -34.17 -19.18
C ASP A 183 -0.13 -34.51 -20.21
N GLN A 184 0.37 -35.76 -20.20
CA GLN A 184 1.36 -36.26 -21.18
C GLN A 184 0.87 -36.32 -22.65
N LYS A 185 -0.14 -35.53 -23.06
CA LYS A 185 -0.72 -35.58 -24.41
C LYS A 185 -1.07 -34.22 -25.03
N LYS A 186 -0.34 -33.14 -24.77
CA LYS A 186 -0.48 -31.90 -25.57
C LYS A 186 0.83 -31.47 -26.24
N GLY A 187 0.68 -31.08 -27.51
CA GLY A 187 1.78 -30.87 -28.46
C GLY A 187 2.61 -29.62 -28.18
N ALA A 188 3.78 -29.56 -28.79
CA ALA A 188 4.81 -28.53 -28.61
C ALA A 188 4.39 -27.08 -28.91
N SER A 189 3.19 -26.83 -29.47
CA SER A 189 2.66 -25.49 -29.71
C SER A 189 2.04 -24.81 -28.49
N ASP A 190 1.67 -25.58 -27.45
CA ASP A 190 1.01 -25.03 -26.26
C ASP A 190 2.03 -24.47 -25.24
N PHE A 191 3.30 -24.86 -25.36
CA PHE A 191 4.39 -24.43 -24.48
C PHE A 191 4.78 -22.95 -24.66
N MET A 192 4.68 -22.40 -25.87
CA MET A 192 4.95 -20.97 -26.10
C MET A 192 3.81 -20.08 -25.57
N ASN A 193 2.58 -20.61 -25.50
CA ASN A 193 1.43 -19.88 -24.98
C ASN A 193 1.37 -19.90 -23.44
N SER A 194 1.97 -20.88 -22.76
CA SER A 194 1.91 -20.98 -21.30
C SER A 194 2.71 -19.88 -20.60
N ASP A 195 3.88 -19.50 -21.12
CA ASP A 195 4.73 -18.46 -20.52
C ASP A 195 4.09 -17.07 -20.67
N SER A 196 3.54 -16.76 -21.84
CA SER A 196 2.78 -15.53 -22.10
C SER A 196 1.51 -15.43 -21.23
N ASN A 197 0.86 -16.56 -20.96
CA ASN A 197 -0.29 -16.60 -20.03
C ASN A 197 0.13 -16.36 -18.57
N LEU A 198 1.30 -16.86 -18.15
CA LEU A 198 1.83 -16.68 -16.80
C LEU A 198 2.24 -15.22 -16.53
N GLU A 199 2.91 -14.59 -17.50
CA GLU A 199 3.24 -13.16 -17.42
C GLU A 199 1.97 -12.32 -17.34
N LEU A 200 0.99 -12.60 -18.20
CA LEU A 200 -0.29 -11.91 -18.19
C LEU A 200 -1.03 -12.09 -16.86
N GLN A 201 -1.07 -13.29 -16.31
CA GLN A 201 -1.68 -13.56 -15.00
C GLN A 201 -0.96 -12.78 -13.89
N SER A 202 0.37 -12.75 -13.91
CA SER A 202 1.17 -11.97 -12.95
C SER A 202 0.84 -10.47 -13.04
N LEU A 203 0.73 -9.93 -14.26
CA LEU A 203 0.32 -8.56 -14.51
C LEU A 203 -1.10 -8.27 -14.01
N GLN A 204 -2.03 -9.21 -14.19
CA GLN A 204 -3.39 -9.10 -13.67
C GLN A 204 -3.44 -9.03 -12.15
N PHE A 205 -2.65 -9.86 -11.44
CA PHE A 205 -2.51 -9.78 -9.98
C PHE A 205 -1.91 -8.44 -9.54
N ALA A 206 -0.89 -7.93 -10.23
CA ALA A 206 -0.29 -6.64 -9.91
C ALA A 206 -1.26 -5.47 -10.13
N ALA A 207 -1.94 -5.43 -11.28
CA ALA A 207 -2.97 -4.43 -11.60
C ALA A 207 -4.15 -4.49 -10.61
N PHE A 208 -4.50 -5.69 -10.14
CA PHE A 208 -5.49 -5.91 -9.10
C PHE A 208 -5.07 -5.23 -7.79
N LEU A 209 -3.87 -5.51 -7.29
CA LEU A 209 -3.36 -4.86 -6.07
C LEU A 209 -3.28 -3.33 -6.23
N PHE A 210 -2.87 -2.85 -7.41
CA PHE A 210 -2.81 -1.41 -7.71
C PHE A 210 -4.18 -0.73 -7.60
N SER A 211 -5.25 -1.49 -7.73
CA SER A 211 -6.62 -0.98 -7.66
C SER A 211 -7.23 -1.07 -6.26
N VAL A 212 -6.76 -1.98 -5.39
CA VAL A 212 -7.43 -2.29 -4.11
C VAL A 212 -6.60 -2.00 -2.87
N CYS A 213 -5.30 -1.73 -3.02
CA CYS A 213 -4.38 -1.48 -1.91
C CYS A 213 -4.14 0.01 -1.65
N HIS A 214 -3.81 0.33 -0.40
CA HIS A 214 -3.29 1.63 0.01
C HIS A 214 -1.77 1.70 -0.14
N VAL A 215 -1.10 0.64 0.31
CA VAL A 215 0.35 0.49 0.26
C VAL A 215 0.68 -0.83 -0.41
N ILE A 216 1.71 -0.82 -1.25
CA ILE A 216 2.26 -2.00 -1.89
C ILE A 216 3.74 -2.08 -1.57
N ILE A 217 4.13 -3.16 -0.92
CA ILE A 217 5.52 -3.48 -0.64
C ILE A 217 6.02 -4.31 -1.82
N PHE A 218 6.89 -3.70 -2.63
CA PHE A 218 7.56 -4.40 -3.71
C PHE A 218 8.92 -4.89 -3.22
N VAL A 219 9.03 -6.21 -3.04
CA VAL A 219 10.20 -6.86 -2.46
C VAL A 219 11.14 -7.36 -3.55
N GLN A 220 12.40 -6.97 -3.46
CA GLN A 220 13.51 -7.49 -4.25
C GLN A 220 14.59 -8.01 -3.30
N ASP A 221 15.41 -8.97 -3.73
CA ASP A 221 16.53 -9.51 -2.94
C ASP A 221 17.91 -9.33 -3.60
N TRP A 222 17.95 -8.47 -4.62
CA TRP A 222 19.16 -8.03 -5.33
C TRP A 222 19.13 -6.50 -5.48
N PHE A 223 20.20 -5.92 -6.04
CA PHE A 223 20.36 -4.47 -6.24
C PHE A 223 19.13 -3.83 -6.90
N ILE A 224 18.96 -3.91 -8.21
CA ILE A 224 17.74 -3.50 -8.91
C ILE A 224 17.61 -4.40 -10.14
N ASP A 225 16.46 -5.05 -10.29
CA ASP A 225 16.13 -5.78 -11.52
C ASP A 225 15.29 -4.90 -12.46
N PRO A 226 15.84 -4.44 -13.61
CA PRO A 226 15.11 -3.61 -14.56
C PRO A 226 13.90 -4.32 -15.18
N ASN A 227 13.90 -5.66 -15.27
CA ASN A 227 12.78 -6.40 -15.83
C ASN A 227 11.58 -6.39 -14.88
N LEU A 228 11.83 -6.57 -13.57
CA LEU A 228 10.76 -6.47 -12.58
C LEU A 228 10.25 -5.03 -12.43
N VAL A 229 11.12 -4.03 -12.59
CA VAL A 229 10.70 -2.63 -12.61
C VAL A 229 9.84 -2.32 -13.85
N ARG A 230 10.24 -2.81 -15.03
CA ARG A 230 9.44 -2.70 -16.25
C ARG A 230 8.08 -3.39 -16.08
N PHE A 231 8.05 -4.57 -15.44
CA PHE A 231 6.83 -5.27 -15.11
C PHE A 231 5.87 -4.41 -14.28
N LEU A 232 6.35 -3.66 -13.27
CA LEU A 232 5.51 -2.74 -12.51
C LEU A 232 4.93 -1.62 -13.38
N GLN A 233 5.73 -1.04 -14.28
CA GLN A 233 5.26 -0.01 -15.22
C GLN A 233 4.20 -0.59 -16.18
N THR A 234 4.37 -1.83 -16.64
CA THR A 234 3.37 -2.52 -17.45
C THR A 234 2.09 -2.77 -16.67
N ALA A 235 2.18 -3.23 -15.42
CA ALA A 235 1.03 -3.41 -14.56
C ALA A 235 0.28 -2.10 -14.27
N GLU A 236 1.00 -0.98 -14.16
CA GLU A 236 0.41 0.36 -14.01
C GLU A 236 -0.49 0.71 -15.20
N MET A 237 -0.08 0.38 -16.43
CA MET A 237 -0.87 0.62 -17.64
C MET A 237 -2.09 -0.30 -17.75
N LEU A 238 -2.06 -1.46 -17.11
CA LEU A 238 -3.15 -2.45 -17.12
C LEU A 238 -4.17 -2.25 -15.99
N LYS A 239 -3.88 -1.36 -15.03
CA LYS A 239 -4.80 -0.98 -13.97
C LYS A 239 -6.11 -0.45 -14.58
N PRO A 240 -7.29 -0.98 -14.19
CA PRO A 240 -8.56 -0.45 -14.64
C PRO A 240 -8.76 1.03 -14.29
N SER A 241 -9.06 1.86 -15.29
CA SER A 241 -9.46 3.25 -15.09
C SER A 241 -10.83 3.31 -14.41
N SER A 242 -10.94 4.10 -13.34
CA SER A 242 -12.22 4.31 -12.64
C SER A 242 -13.16 5.32 -13.33
N THR A 243 -12.75 5.89 -14.47
CA THR A 243 -13.49 6.94 -15.17
C THR A 243 -14.70 6.37 -15.91
N THR A 244 -15.85 6.38 -15.23
CA THR A 244 -17.10 6.68 -15.93
C THR A 244 -17.09 8.18 -16.23
N VAL A 245 -17.66 8.59 -17.37
CA VAL A 245 -17.51 9.90 -18.04
C VAL A 245 -18.05 11.12 -17.24
N ILE A 246 -18.26 11.01 -15.92
CA ILE A 246 -19.22 11.85 -15.20
C ILE A 246 -18.59 12.96 -14.33
N ASP A 247 -17.30 12.92 -13.98
CA ASP A 247 -16.68 14.01 -13.18
C ASP A 247 -15.34 14.49 -13.75
N GLN A 248 -15.28 15.76 -14.16
CA GLN A 248 -14.06 16.41 -14.66
C GLN A 248 -13.02 16.65 -13.55
N ASP A 249 -13.42 16.57 -12.28
CA ASP A 249 -12.55 16.79 -11.11
C ASP A 249 -12.04 15.50 -10.46
N TYR A 250 -12.35 14.32 -11.03
CA TYR A 250 -11.92 13.05 -10.44
C TYR A 250 -10.43 12.78 -10.71
N VAL A 251 -9.64 12.80 -9.64
CA VAL A 251 -8.24 12.35 -9.68
C VAL A 251 -8.21 10.83 -9.50
N GLU A 252 -7.68 10.13 -10.50
CA GLU A 252 -7.55 8.69 -10.43
C GLU A 252 -6.59 8.27 -9.30
N TYR A 253 -7.03 7.31 -8.49
CA TYR A 253 -6.26 6.78 -7.38
C TYR A 253 -5.10 5.87 -7.82
N TYR A 254 -3.94 6.05 -7.18
CA TYR A 254 -2.75 5.19 -7.28
C TYR A 254 -2.16 4.95 -5.88
N PRO A 255 -1.72 3.72 -5.56
CA PRO A 255 -1.22 3.36 -4.24
C PRO A 255 0.20 3.88 -3.98
N HIS A 256 0.56 3.90 -2.71
CA HIS A 256 1.95 4.04 -2.28
C HIS A 256 2.74 2.77 -2.61
N VAL A 257 3.88 2.92 -3.29
CA VAL A 257 4.78 1.78 -3.59
C VAL A 257 6.06 1.96 -2.79
N ILE A 258 6.40 0.96 -2.00
CA ILE A 258 7.64 0.88 -1.21
C ILE A 258 8.57 -0.10 -1.91
N PHE A 259 9.75 0.35 -2.31
CA PHE A 259 10.84 -0.49 -2.81
C PHE A 259 11.60 -1.05 -1.61
N LEU A 260 11.42 -2.34 -1.34
CA LEU A 260 12.05 -3.04 -0.22
C LEU A 260 13.12 -3.99 -0.75
N HIS A 261 14.39 -3.69 -0.47
CA HIS A 261 15.51 -4.60 -0.74
C HIS A 261 15.76 -5.47 0.48
N ASN A 262 15.30 -6.71 0.40
CA ASN A 262 15.51 -7.73 1.39
C ASN A 262 16.87 -8.42 1.18
N LYS A 263 17.34 -9.15 2.20
CA LYS A 263 18.63 -9.84 2.20
C LYS A 263 19.81 -8.92 1.87
N ALA A 264 19.68 -7.63 2.18
CA ALA A 264 20.71 -6.64 1.89
C ALA A 264 22.02 -6.99 2.62
N GLU A 265 23.13 -6.83 1.91
CA GLU A 265 24.48 -6.98 2.43
C GLU A 265 25.02 -5.63 2.92
N LEU A 266 26.12 -5.64 3.69
CA LEU A 266 26.71 -4.41 4.23
C LEU A 266 27.06 -3.36 3.16
N GLN A 267 27.42 -3.80 1.96
CA GLN A 267 27.73 -2.94 0.82
C GLN A 267 26.50 -2.19 0.27
N ASP A 268 25.30 -2.75 0.43
CA ASP A 268 24.06 -2.13 -0.04
C ASP A 268 23.66 -0.94 0.83
N PHE A 269 24.11 -0.92 2.09
CA PHE A 269 23.89 0.20 3.02
C PHE A 269 24.88 1.36 2.81
N MET A 270 25.83 1.25 1.87
CA MET A 270 26.75 2.35 1.57
C MET A 270 25.99 3.51 0.91
N PRO A 271 26.22 4.77 1.34
CA PRO A 271 25.50 5.93 0.79
C PRO A 271 25.56 6.04 -0.73
N ALA A 272 26.72 5.75 -1.33
CA ALA A 272 26.88 5.76 -2.78
C ALA A 272 25.94 4.76 -3.48
N THR A 273 25.87 3.53 -2.98
CA THR A 273 24.97 2.48 -3.49
C THR A 273 23.51 2.88 -3.38
N ILE A 274 23.11 3.42 -2.22
CA ILE A 274 21.75 3.90 -1.97
C ILE A 274 21.40 5.05 -2.93
N ASP A 275 22.31 5.99 -3.16
CA ASP A 275 22.08 7.14 -4.04
C ASP A 275 22.01 6.71 -5.51
N GLU A 276 22.82 5.73 -5.94
CA GLU A 276 22.68 5.10 -7.26
C GLU A 276 21.31 4.43 -7.44
N MET A 277 20.82 3.70 -6.42
CA MET A 277 19.49 3.10 -6.47
C MET A 277 18.38 4.15 -6.55
N LYS A 278 18.46 5.19 -5.71
CA LYS A 278 17.51 6.31 -5.73
C LYS A 278 17.47 6.97 -7.10
N ASP A 279 18.63 7.26 -7.67
CA ASP A 279 18.75 7.86 -8.99
C ASP A 279 18.09 7.00 -10.07
N PHE A 280 18.27 5.68 -10.01
CA PHE A 280 17.60 4.76 -10.92
C PHE A 280 16.07 4.83 -10.77
N TYR A 281 15.54 4.62 -9.57
CA TYR A 281 14.09 4.62 -9.35
C TYR A 281 13.46 5.97 -9.68
N ASN A 282 14.10 7.08 -9.30
CA ASN A 282 13.62 8.43 -9.62
C ASN A 282 13.52 8.66 -11.13
N LYS A 283 14.52 8.20 -11.90
CA LYS A 283 14.51 8.31 -13.37
C LYS A 283 13.44 7.43 -14.00
N VAL A 284 13.27 6.21 -13.52
CA VAL A 284 12.34 5.24 -14.11
C VAL A 284 10.88 5.56 -13.76
N PHE A 285 10.61 6.04 -12.56
CA PHE A 285 9.25 6.39 -12.10
C PHE A 285 8.91 7.87 -12.24
N SER A 286 9.73 8.69 -12.91
CA SER A 286 9.48 10.13 -13.05
C SER A 286 8.15 10.48 -13.73
N SER A 287 7.65 9.61 -14.60
CA SER A 287 6.37 9.74 -15.30
C SER A 287 5.29 8.78 -14.79
N SER A 288 5.59 8.00 -13.75
CA SER A 288 4.62 7.08 -13.14
C SER A 288 3.63 7.84 -12.29
N ARG A 289 2.40 7.33 -12.21
CA ARG A 289 1.36 7.84 -11.30
C ARG A 289 1.40 7.17 -9.94
N LEU A 290 2.18 6.09 -9.79
CA LEU A 290 2.38 5.41 -8.51
C LEU A 290 3.03 6.35 -7.51
N GLN A 291 2.57 6.30 -6.25
CA GLN A 291 3.08 7.19 -5.21
C GLN A 291 4.37 6.61 -4.63
N THR A 292 5.49 6.91 -5.29
CA THR A 292 6.84 6.44 -4.91
C THR A 292 7.58 7.41 -3.98
N HIS A 293 7.06 8.62 -3.77
CA HIS A 293 7.64 9.66 -2.91
C HIS A 293 6.70 10.07 -1.79
N SER A 294 6.53 9.21 -0.79
CA SER A 294 5.73 9.49 0.42
C SER A 294 6.56 9.54 1.70
N GLY A 295 7.89 9.53 1.60
CA GLY A 295 8.78 9.56 2.76
C GLY A 295 8.77 8.27 3.60
N ILE A 296 8.38 7.14 3.00
CA ILE A 296 8.49 5.82 3.64
C ILE A 296 9.92 5.30 3.44
N ASP A 297 10.86 5.97 4.10
CA ASP A 297 12.28 5.71 3.98
C ASP A 297 12.91 5.27 5.32
N MET A 298 14.19 4.92 5.26
CA MET A 298 14.99 4.54 6.43
C MET A 298 15.30 5.72 7.36
N ASN A 299 14.94 6.96 7.03
CA ASN A 299 15.31 8.13 7.82
C ASN A 299 14.41 8.31 9.05
N HIS A 300 14.98 8.84 10.13
CA HIS A 300 14.24 9.14 11.36
C HIS A 300 13.23 10.29 11.19
N CYS A 301 13.59 11.29 10.38
CA CYS A 301 12.72 12.42 10.03
C CYS A 301 12.37 12.29 8.55
N SER A 302 11.12 11.92 8.26
CA SER A 302 10.64 11.82 6.88
C SER A 302 10.49 13.22 6.30
N THR A 303 11.23 13.54 5.24
CA THR A 303 10.86 14.64 4.36
C THR A 303 9.70 14.17 3.49
N GLU A 304 8.63 14.95 3.35
CA GLU A 304 7.39 14.61 2.62
C GLU A 304 7.57 14.32 1.11
N SER A 305 8.80 14.24 0.61
CA SER A 305 9.15 13.98 -0.79
C SER A 305 10.26 12.93 -0.97
N GLY A 306 10.63 12.20 0.08
CA GLY A 306 11.65 11.16 -0.02
C GLY A 306 11.15 9.93 -0.79
N LEU A 307 12.02 9.31 -1.61
CA LEU A 307 11.72 8.03 -2.26
C LEU A 307 11.44 6.96 -1.19
N ASN A 308 10.38 6.18 -1.40
CA ASN A 308 9.99 5.07 -0.53
C ASN A 308 10.95 3.88 -0.70
N LEU A 309 12.17 4.01 -0.18
CA LEU A 309 13.22 2.99 -0.29
C LEU A 309 13.58 2.46 1.10
N PHE A 310 13.52 1.15 1.26
CA PHE A 310 13.77 0.46 2.52
C PHE A 310 14.67 -0.75 2.34
N PHE A 311 15.54 -1.02 3.31
CA PHE A 311 16.48 -2.13 3.27
C PHE A 311 16.29 -3.01 4.50
N ILE A 312 16.29 -4.33 4.30
CA ILE A 312 16.26 -5.32 5.38
C ILE A 312 17.51 -6.21 5.23
N PRO A 313 18.39 -6.25 6.25
CA PRO A 313 19.64 -6.99 6.15
C PRO A 313 19.40 -8.50 6.10
N SER A 314 20.33 -9.22 5.47
CA SER A 314 20.33 -10.68 5.51
C SER A 314 20.52 -11.20 6.94
N ARG A 315 19.89 -12.34 7.27
CA ARG A 315 19.89 -12.96 8.61
C ARG A 315 21.21 -13.63 9.00
N ASN A 316 22.33 -13.23 8.41
CA ASN A 316 23.63 -13.86 8.66
C ASN A 316 24.27 -13.39 9.98
N ARG A 317 25.27 -14.16 10.42
CA ARG A 317 25.74 -14.30 11.82
C ARG A 317 26.00 -12.95 12.51
N GLN A 318 25.67 -12.91 13.81
CA GLN A 318 25.68 -11.77 14.75
C GLN A 318 26.92 -10.84 14.71
N GLU A 319 28.02 -11.26 14.09
CA GLU A 319 29.30 -10.55 14.05
C GLU A 319 29.27 -9.32 13.12
N ASP A 320 28.38 -9.27 12.12
CA ASP A 320 28.30 -8.17 11.14
C ASP A 320 27.36 -7.01 11.56
N MET A 321 26.60 -7.18 12.65
CA MET A 321 25.54 -6.24 13.08
C MET A 321 26.02 -4.96 13.79
N ILE A 322 27.34 -4.70 13.84
CA ILE A 322 27.86 -3.47 14.47
C ILE A 322 27.54 -2.23 13.61
N PHE A 323 27.42 -2.42 12.29
CA PHE A 323 27.31 -1.31 11.33
C PHE A 323 25.90 -1.06 10.77
N CYS A 324 24.92 -1.91 11.09
CA CYS A 324 23.55 -1.81 10.58
C CYS A 324 22.52 -1.92 11.71
N GLU A 325 21.40 -1.20 11.59
CA GLU A 325 20.26 -1.37 12.50
C GLU A 325 19.77 -2.83 12.48
N ASN A 326 19.37 -3.35 13.65
CA ASN A 326 18.82 -4.70 13.78
C ASN A 326 17.55 -4.87 12.90
N GLU A 327 17.39 -6.02 12.24
CA GLU A 327 16.18 -6.42 11.48
C GLU A 327 14.89 -6.05 12.23
N LYS A 328 14.81 -6.35 13.52
CA LYS A 328 13.61 -6.05 14.31
C LYS A 328 13.32 -4.54 14.39
N SER A 329 14.34 -3.72 14.61
CA SER A 329 14.21 -2.26 14.64
C SER A 329 13.73 -1.72 13.30
N LEU A 330 14.30 -2.23 12.21
CA LEU A 330 13.95 -1.84 10.85
C LEU A 330 12.53 -2.24 10.48
N ILE A 331 12.09 -3.45 10.85
CA ILE A 331 10.70 -3.89 10.67
C ILE A 331 9.75 -3.03 11.49
N ASP A 332 10.09 -2.68 12.74
CA ASP A 332 9.27 -1.82 13.59
C ASP A 332 9.15 -0.40 13.01
N LYS A 333 10.26 0.13 12.45
CA LYS A 333 10.31 1.41 11.73
C LYS A 333 9.45 1.38 10.47
N LEU A 334 9.59 0.33 9.65
CA LEU A 334 8.79 0.11 8.45
C LEU A 334 7.30 0.05 8.78
N ARG A 335 6.91 -0.74 9.79
CA ARG A 335 5.52 -0.86 10.25
C ARG A 335 4.95 0.48 10.67
N THR A 336 5.71 1.25 11.46
CA THR A 336 5.30 2.57 11.94
C THR A 336 5.09 3.53 10.78
N LYS A 337 5.99 3.53 9.79
CA LYS A 337 5.86 4.36 8.59
C LYS A 337 4.66 3.96 7.75
N ILE A 338 4.43 2.67 7.50
CA ILE A 338 3.26 2.15 6.78
C ILE A 338 1.95 2.58 7.46
N TYR A 339 1.87 2.51 8.79
CA TYR A 339 0.66 2.89 9.54
C TYR A 339 0.40 4.40 9.53
N GLY A 340 1.44 5.21 9.32
CA GLY A 340 1.37 6.67 9.23
C GLY A 340 1.08 7.23 7.84
N VAL A 341 0.97 6.37 6.82
CA VAL A 341 0.68 6.80 5.44
C VAL A 341 -0.71 7.42 5.33
N PRO A 342 -0.90 8.50 4.55
CA PRO A 342 -2.22 9.07 4.30
C PRO A 342 -3.14 8.05 3.62
N ARG A 343 -4.33 7.85 4.20
CA ARG A 343 -5.35 6.92 3.69
C ARG A 343 -6.21 7.60 2.62
N ASN A 344 -5.61 7.83 1.47
CA ASN A 344 -6.31 8.38 0.31
C ASN A 344 -7.46 7.45 -0.09
N SER A 345 -8.63 8.01 -0.42
CA SER A 345 -9.79 7.19 -0.81
C SER A 345 -9.54 6.50 -2.15
N ILE A 346 -9.68 5.17 -2.17
CA ILE A 346 -9.49 4.33 -3.37
C ILE A 346 -10.54 4.65 -4.45
N THR A 347 -11.76 4.98 -4.02
CA THR A 347 -12.90 5.30 -4.89
C THR A 347 -13.46 6.69 -4.57
N PRO A 348 -14.25 7.32 -5.48
CA PRO A 348 -14.84 8.63 -5.21
C PRO A 348 -15.69 8.66 -3.93
N SER A 349 -16.41 7.57 -3.64
CA SER A 349 -17.11 7.39 -2.37
C SER A 349 -16.20 6.70 -1.35
N VAL A 350 -16.23 7.16 -0.10
CA VAL A 350 -15.54 6.48 1.01
C VAL A 350 -16.10 5.07 1.20
N LEU A 351 -15.22 4.07 1.24
CA LEU A 351 -15.60 2.67 1.40
C LEU A 351 -15.61 2.28 2.88
N THR A 352 -16.51 1.37 3.24
CA THR A 352 -16.31 0.53 4.42
C THR A 352 -15.50 -0.70 4.05
N GLU A 353 -14.98 -1.46 5.01
CA GLU A 353 -14.26 -2.71 4.70
C GLU A 353 -15.13 -3.72 3.93
N LYS A 354 -16.41 -3.87 4.29
CA LYS A 354 -17.33 -4.72 3.52
C LYS A 354 -17.59 -4.19 2.12
N ASN A 355 -17.78 -2.87 1.98
CA ASN A 355 -17.92 -2.26 0.66
C ASN A 355 -16.64 -2.38 -0.17
N TRP A 356 -15.47 -2.36 0.47
CA TRP A 356 -14.18 -2.65 -0.17
C TRP A 356 -14.11 -4.08 -0.68
N TYR A 357 -14.59 -5.08 0.07
CA TYR A 357 -14.70 -6.45 -0.42
C TYR A 357 -15.60 -6.59 -1.66
N HIS A 358 -16.76 -5.91 -1.66
CA HIS A 358 -17.63 -5.88 -2.84
C HIS A 358 -17.00 -5.12 -4.01
N TYR A 359 -16.23 -4.07 -3.74
CA TYR A 359 -15.45 -3.35 -4.75
C TYR A 359 -14.36 -4.25 -5.36
N VAL A 360 -13.62 -5.01 -4.54
CA VAL A 360 -12.64 -6.02 -4.96
C VAL A 360 -13.25 -6.98 -5.98
N SER A 361 -14.44 -7.54 -5.69
CA SER A 361 -15.15 -8.43 -6.61
C SER A 361 -15.40 -7.78 -7.98
N LYS A 362 -15.80 -6.50 -8.01
CA LYS A 362 -16.00 -5.75 -9.26
C LYS A 362 -14.69 -5.52 -10.02
N VAL A 363 -13.61 -5.18 -9.32
CA VAL A 363 -12.30 -4.95 -9.93
C VAL A 363 -11.80 -6.22 -10.62
N ILE A 364 -11.93 -7.39 -9.99
CA ILE A 364 -11.54 -8.68 -10.56
C ILE A 364 -12.26 -8.95 -11.88
N GLU A 365 -13.58 -8.75 -11.91
CA GLU A 365 -14.39 -8.93 -13.11
C GLU A 365 -13.95 -8.00 -14.25
N VAL A 366 -13.60 -6.75 -13.93
CA VAL A 366 -13.10 -5.78 -14.92
C VAL A 366 -11.73 -6.20 -15.45
N ILE A 367 -10.82 -6.65 -14.59
CA ILE A 367 -9.48 -7.10 -15.01
C ILE A 367 -9.59 -8.33 -15.90
N LYS A 368 -10.41 -9.32 -15.52
CA LYS A 368 -10.63 -10.54 -16.31
C LYS A 368 -11.23 -10.26 -17.70
N LYS A 369 -12.09 -9.26 -17.81
CA LYS A 369 -12.76 -8.85 -19.07
C LYS A 369 -12.01 -7.73 -19.80
N SER A 370 -10.85 -7.31 -19.31
CA SER A 370 -10.12 -6.17 -19.86
C SER A 370 -9.61 -6.45 -21.28
N HIS A 371 -10.04 -5.62 -22.22
CA HIS A 371 -9.55 -5.66 -23.60
C HIS A 371 -8.04 -5.37 -23.66
N LEU A 372 -7.52 -4.49 -22.79
CA LEU A 372 -6.09 -4.18 -22.71
C LEU A 372 -5.26 -5.41 -22.32
N SER A 373 -5.74 -6.18 -21.34
CA SER A 373 -5.09 -7.44 -20.96
C SER A 373 -5.13 -8.46 -22.10
N SER A 374 -6.26 -8.56 -22.81
CA SER A 374 -6.37 -9.44 -23.98
C SER A 374 -5.46 -9.01 -25.14
N GLU A 375 -5.34 -7.72 -25.43
CA GLU A 375 -4.46 -7.21 -26.49
C GLU A 375 -2.99 -7.36 -26.13
N TYR A 376 -2.61 -7.09 -24.87
CA TYR A 376 -1.25 -7.35 -24.40
C TYR A 376 -0.88 -8.82 -24.61
N GLY A 377 -1.74 -9.75 -24.18
CA GLY A 377 -1.51 -11.18 -24.38
C GLY A 377 -1.36 -11.60 -25.85
N ARG A 378 -2.01 -10.89 -26.80
CA ARG A 378 -1.86 -11.14 -28.24
C ARG A 378 -0.56 -10.61 -28.84
N LEU A 379 0.02 -9.57 -28.24
CA LEU A 379 1.24 -8.92 -28.69
C LEU A 379 2.51 -9.52 -28.07
N MET A 380 2.36 -10.42 -27.10
CA MET A 380 3.49 -11.16 -26.53
C MET A 380 4.09 -12.11 -27.59
N PRO A 381 5.43 -12.10 -27.77
CA PRO A 381 6.13 -12.87 -28.81
C PRO A 381 5.94 -14.39 -28.75
#